data_AF-A0A6G5XP29-F1
#
_entry.id   AF-A0A6G5XP29-F1
#
_cell.length_a   1.000
_cell.length_b   1.000
_cell.length_c   1.000
_cell.angle_alpha   90.00
_cell.angle_beta   90.00
_cell.angle_gamma   90.00
#
_symmetry.space_group_name_H-M   'P 1'
#
loop_
_entity.id
_entity.type
_entity.pdbx_description
1 polymer ?
#
loop_
_entity_poly.entity_id
_entity_poly.type
_entity_poly.pdbx_seq_one_letter_code
_entity_poly.pdbx_strand_id
1 'polypeptide(L)'
;LFSGFTLNNSWLKIQFFMMFIGVNLTFFPQHFLGLSGMPRRYSDYPDSYMCWNILSSIGSFITFLSVILFFIIIWESLIMQRNPVFIKNLNLSIESLMSIPPKMHSF
;
A
#
# COMPACT_ATOMS: atom_id res chain seq x y z
N LEU A 1 8.10 3.90 15.06
CA LEU A 1 8.47 5.21 15.62
C LEU A 1 7.30 5.83 16.38
N PHE A 2 6.22 6.22 15.69
CA PHE A 2 5.08 6.91 16.33
C PHE A 2 4.28 6.05 17.33
N SER A 3 3.89 4.84 16.96
CA SER A 3 3.03 4.00 17.81
C SER A 3 3.78 3.18 18.85
N GLY A 4 5.11 3.10 18.78
CA GLY A 4 5.89 2.19 19.63
C GLY A 4 5.81 0.71 19.24
N PHE A 5 4.85 0.29 18.42
CA PHE A 5 4.58 -1.12 18.12
C PHE A 5 5.17 -1.61 16.80
N THR A 6 5.37 -2.92 16.70
CA THR A 6 5.84 -3.63 15.51
C THR A 6 4.69 -4.30 14.76
N LEU A 7 4.70 -4.12 13.44
CA LEU A 7 3.78 -4.77 12.51
C LEU A 7 4.31 -6.16 12.12
N ASN A 8 3.42 -7.07 11.74
CA ASN A 8 3.82 -8.40 11.31
C ASN A 8 4.53 -8.38 9.93
N ASN A 9 5.82 -8.71 9.91
CA ASN A 9 6.64 -8.68 8.70
C ASN A 9 6.17 -9.66 7.60
N SER A 10 5.60 -10.82 7.94
CA SER A 10 5.14 -11.76 6.91
C SER A 10 3.89 -11.24 6.19
N TRP A 11 2.95 -10.68 6.95
CA TRP A 11 1.73 -10.08 6.41
C TRP A 11 2.02 -8.81 5.61
N LEU A 12 2.96 -7.98 6.06
CA LEU A 12 3.41 -6.82 5.30
C LEU A 12 4.00 -7.19 3.94
N LYS A 13 4.79 -8.26 3.85
CA LYS A 13 5.31 -8.73 2.55
C LYS A 13 4.19 -9.15 1.62
N ILE A 14 3.20 -9.90 2.13
CA ILE A 14 2.03 -10.31 1.34
C ILE A 14 1.23 -9.09 0.87
N GLN A 15 0.96 -8.14 1.77
CA GLN A 15 0.28 -6.88 1.47
C GLN A 15 1.00 -6.11 0.36
N PHE A 16 2.32 -5.98 0.47
CA PHE A 16 3.15 -5.30 -0.51
C PHE A 16 3.04 -5.95 -1.89
N PHE A 17 3.19 -7.28 -2.00
CA PHE A 17 3.09 -7.96 -3.29
C PHE A 17 1.68 -7.88 -3.88
N MET A 18 0.64 -7.99 -3.06
CA MET A 18 -0.75 -7.81 -3.48
C MET A 18 -1.00 -6.40 -4.03
N MET A 19 -0.50 -5.37 -3.34
CA MET A 19 -0.58 -3.98 -3.80
C MET A 19 0.19 -3.79 -5.11
N PHE A 20 1.43 -4.28 -5.17
CA PHE A 20 2.30 -4.15 -6.33
C PHE A 20 1.69 -4.76 -7.59
N ILE A 21 1.16 -5.99 -7.48
CA ILE A 21 0.50 -6.68 -8.60
C ILE A 21 -0.79 -5.94 -8.98
N GLY A 22 -1.63 -5.58 -8.01
CA GLY A 22 -2.90 -4.91 -8.27
C GLY A 22 -2.72 -3.56 -8.97
N VAL A 23 -1.82 -2.71 -8.45
CA VAL A 23 -1.54 -1.38 -9.02
C VAL A 23 -1.00 -1.51 -10.44
N ASN A 24 -0.06 -2.42 -10.69
CA ASN A 24 0.44 -2.64 -12.05
C ASN A 24 -0.67 -3.13 -12.98
N LEU A 25 -1.54 -4.04 -12.54
CA LEU A 25 -2.65 -4.52 -13.34
C LEU A 25 -3.69 -3.43 -13.64
N THR A 26 -3.87 -2.44 -12.75
CA THR A 26 -4.74 -1.27 -13.01
C THR A 26 -4.15 -0.29 -14.01
N PHE A 27 -2.91 0.16 -13.80
CA PHE A 27 -2.36 1.29 -14.54
C PHE A 27 -1.65 0.88 -15.83
N PHE A 28 -1.23 -0.39 -15.96
CA PHE A 28 -0.57 -0.85 -17.18
C PHE A 28 -1.51 -0.85 -18.41
N PRO A 29 -2.75 -1.37 -18.33
CA PRO A 29 -3.74 -1.27 -19.42
C PRO A 29 -4.02 0.18 -19.86
N GLN A 30 -3.92 1.15 -18.95
CA GLN A 30 -4.20 2.55 -19.24
C GLN A 30 -3.19 3.17 -20.21
N HIS A 31 -1.96 2.65 -20.26
CA HIS A 31 -0.98 3.09 -21.25
C HIS A 31 -1.42 2.72 -22.67
N PHE A 32 -1.93 1.50 -22.87
CA PHE A 32 -2.46 1.05 -24.16
C PHE A 32 -3.75 1.78 -24.55
N LEU A 33 -4.63 2.06 -23.58
CA LEU A 33 -5.82 2.86 -23.80
C LEU A 33 -5.49 4.31 -24.18
N GLY A 34 -4.45 4.89 -23.60
CA GLY A 34 -3.95 6.22 -23.98
C GLY A 34 -3.40 6.25 -25.40
N LEU A 35 -2.61 5.23 -25.79
CA LEU A 35 -2.07 5.10 -27.15
C LEU A 35 -3.16 4.88 -28.21
N SER A 36 -4.26 4.22 -27.84
CA SER A 36 -5.41 4.01 -28.72
C SER A 36 -6.40 5.19 -28.75
N GLY A 37 -6.06 6.31 -28.11
CA GLY A 37 -6.79 7.56 -28.20
C GLY A 37 -7.99 7.67 -27.27
N MET A 38 -8.12 6.84 -26.24
CA MET A 38 -9.22 6.93 -25.28
C MET A 38 -9.12 8.24 -24.48
N PRO A 39 -10.11 9.14 -24.57
CA PRO A 39 -10.08 10.41 -23.85
C PRO A 39 -10.41 10.19 -22.36
N ARG A 40 -9.84 11.02 -21.49
CA ARG A 40 -10.06 10.94 -20.04
C ARG A 40 -11.46 11.46 -19.69
N ARG A 41 -12.05 10.94 -18.60
CA ARG A 41 -13.29 11.42 -17.94
C ARG A 41 -14.59 11.12 -18.70
N TYR A 42 -14.64 10.01 -19.43
CA TYR A 42 -15.88 9.52 -20.05
C TYR A 42 -16.46 8.36 -19.24
N SER A 43 -17.77 8.38 -19.04
CA SER A 43 -18.52 7.27 -18.42
C SER A 43 -18.58 6.05 -19.33
N ASP A 44 -18.80 6.31 -20.62
CA ASP A 44 -19.03 5.30 -21.63
C ASP A 44 -17.93 5.35 -22.69
N TYR A 45 -17.62 4.18 -23.24
CA TYR A 45 -16.56 3.98 -24.21
C TYR A 45 -16.97 2.91 -25.22
N PRO A 46 -16.47 2.95 -26.46
CA PRO A 46 -16.77 1.93 -27.46
C PRO A 46 -16.26 0.54 -27.03
N ASP A 47 -16.90 -0.51 -27.55
CA ASP A 47 -16.61 -1.91 -27.21
C ASP A 47 -15.14 -2.31 -27.46
N SER A 48 -14.42 -1.59 -28.34
CA SER A 48 -12.99 -1.80 -28.60
C SER A 48 -12.10 -1.63 -27.36
N TYR A 49 -12.52 -0.83 -26.37
CA TYR A 49 -11.76 -0.59 -25.14
C TYR A 49 -12.16 -1.50 -23.98
N MET A 50 -13.21 -2.31 -24.16
CA MET A 50 -13.80 -3.12 -23.08
C MET A 50 -12.78 -4.07 -22.43
N CYS A 51 -11.97 -4.76 -23.24
CA CYS A 51 -11.00 -5.74 -22.74
C CYS A 51 -10.00 -5.14 -21.74
N TRP A 52 -9.39 -3.99 -22.09
CA TRP A 52 -8.42 -3.31 -21.23
C TRP A 52 -9.06 -2.70 -19.98
N ASN A 53 -10.30 -2.20 -20.08
CA ASN A 53 -11.04 -1.67 -18.93
C ASN A 53 -11.44 -2.77 -17.95
N ILE A 54 -11.80 -3.97 -18.42
CA ILE A 54 -12.07 -5.13 -17.55
C ILE A 54 -10.80 -5.57 -16.83
N LEU A 55 -9.66 -5.62 -17.54
CA LEU A 55 -8.39 -5.98 -16.89
C LEU A 55 -8.02 -4.96 -15.81
N SER A 56 -8.18 -3.68 -16.10
CA SER A 56 -7.97 -2.61 -15.13
C SER A 56 -8.93 -2.70 -13.94
N SER A 57 -10.19 -3.08 -14.15
CA SER A 57 -11.16 -3.20 -13.05
C SER A 57 -10.83 -4.37 -12.12
N ILE A 58 -10.39 -5.51 -12.67
CA ILE A 58 -9.88 -6.65 -11.88
C ILE A 58 -8.68 -6.22 -11.04
N GLY A 59 -7.74 -5.48 -11.63
CA GLY A 59 -6.61 -4.90 -10.88
C GLY A 59 -7.07 -4.04 -9.71
N SER A 60 -8.09 -3.21 -9.92
CA SER A 60 -8.57 -2.27 -8.90
C SER A 60 -9.20 -3.01 -7.73
N PHE A 61 -9.90 -4.12 -8.01
CA PHE A 61 -10.44 -4.98 -6.97
C PHE A 61 -9.34 -5.64 -6.13
N ILE A 62 -8.24 -6.08 -6.77
CA ILE A 62 -7.06 -6.62 -6.06
C ILE A 62 -6.43 -5.54 -5.15
N THR A 63 -6.29 -4.30 -5.65
CA THR A 63 -5.76 -3.20 -4.81
C THR A 63 -6.66 -2.89 -3.63
N PHE A 64 -7.98 -2.92 -3.83
CA PHE A 64 -8.95 -2.69 -2.76
C PHE A 64 -8.82 -3.72 -1.64
N LEU A 65 -8.68 -5.02 -1.99
CA LEU A 65 -8.41 -6.08 -1.03
C LEU A 65 -7.08 -5.88 -0.28
N SER A 66 -6.04 -5.41 -0.97
CA SER A 66 -4.75 -5.10 -0.33
C SER A 66 -4.85 -3.97 0.70
N VAL A 67 -5.67 -2.94 0.42
CA VAL A 67 -5.92 -1.84 1.37
C VAL A 67 -6.67 -2.34 2.60
N ILE A 68 -7.69 -3.18 2.43
CA ILE A 68 -8.40 -3.79 3.57
C ILE A 68 -7.42 -4.61 4.43
N LEU A 69 -6.57 -5.40 3.79
CA LEU A 69 -5.57 -6.20 4.50
C LEU A 69 -4.57 -5.31 5.26
N PHE A 70 -4.20 -4.15 4.72
CA PHE A 70 -3.38 -3.18 5.44
C PHE A 70 -4.05 -2.64 6.71
N PHE A 71 -5.34 -2.31 6.66
CA PHE A 71 -6.08 -1.91 7.86
C PHE A 71 -6.13 -3.02 8.92
N ILE A 72 -6.26 -4.28 8.49
CA ILE A 72 -6.22 -5.44 9.39
C ILE A 72 -4.84 -5.56 10.07
N ILE A 73 -3.74 -5.35 9.35
CA ILE A 73 -2.39 -5.39 9.93
C ILE A 73 -2.21 -4.29 10.99
N ILE A 74 -2.69 -3.08 10.73
CA ILE A 74 -2.64 -1.99 11.71
C ILE A 74 -3.47 -2.35 12.94
N TRP A 75 -4.71 -2.80 12.73
CA TRP A 75 -5.61 -3.18 13.80
C TRP A 75 -5.03 -4.30 14.68
N GLU A 76 -4.47 -5.35 14.06
CA GLU A 76 -3.80 -6.43 14.76
C GLU A 76 -2.61 -5.95 15.60
N SER A 77 -1.82 -5.00 15.08
CA SER A 77 -0.68 -4.45 15.81
C SER A 77 -1.08 -3.65 17.06
N LEU A 78 -2.20 -2.94 17.01
CA LEU A 78 -2.73 -2.17 18.13
C LEU A 78 -3.29 -3.07 19.24
N ILE A 79 -3.85 -4.22 18.87
CA ILE A 79 -4.32 -5.22 19.84
C ILE A 79 -3.14 -5.96 20.47
N MET A 80 -2.18 -6.40 19.66
CA MET A 80 -1.08 -7.26 20.13
C MET A 80 0.05 -6.49 20.80
N GLN A 81 0.15 -5.17 20.60
CA GLN A 81 1.10 -4.26 21.27
C GLN A 81 2.54 -4.80 21.30
N ARG A 82 3.01 -5.36 20.18
CA ARG A 82 4.32 -6.00 20.11
C ARG A 82 5.45 -4.96 20.13
N ASN A 83 6.18 -4.87 21.22
CA ASN A 83 7.34 -3.99 21.33
C ASN A 83 8.51 -4.46 20.44
N PRO A 84 9.27 -3.54 19.82
CA PRO A 84 10.45 -3.87 19.05
C PRO A 84 11.56 -4.41 19.97
N VAL A 85 12.00 -5.65 19.71
CA VAL A 85 13.07 -6.29 20.49
C VAL A 85 14.47 -5.79 20.06
N PHE A 86 14.66 -5.54 18.77
CA PHE A 86 15.91 -5.03 18.22
C PHE A 86 15.66 -3.95 17.17
N ILE A 87 16.37 -2.83 17.28
CA ILE A 87 16.38 -1.75 16.29
C ILE A 87 17.63 -1.95 15.42
N LYS A 88 17.43 -2.41 14.19
CA LYS A 88 18.52 -2.60 13.23
C LYS A 88 18.62 -1.38 12.31
N ASN A 89 18.93 -0.22 12.88
CA ASN A 89 19.12 1.02 12.12
C ASN A 89 20.55 1.54 12.29
N LEU A 90 21.06 2.17 11.23
CA LEU A 90 22.22 3.05 11.32
C LEU A 90 21.73 4.39 11.89
N ASN A 91 22.37 4.89 12.95
CA ASN A 91 22.00 6.15 13.61
C ASN A 91 22.45 7.35 12.78
N LEU A 92 21.80 7.57 11.63
CA LEU A 92 22.14 8.65 10.68
C LEU A 92 21.27 9.89 10.87
N SER A 93 20.09 9.77 11.50
CA SER A 93 19.15 10.88 11.73
C SER A 93 18.79 11.02 13.21
N ILE A 94 18.45 12.24 13.64
CA ILE A 94 18.09 12.54 15.05
C ILE A 94 16.88 11.70 15.50
N GLU A 95 15.93 11.44 14.61
CA GLU A 95 14.75 10.60 14.88
C GLU A 95 15.12 9.16 15.30
N SER A 96 16.21 8.62 14.76
CA SER A 96 16.67 7.27 15.08
C SER A 96 17.34 7.15 16.46
N LEU A 97 17.76 8.28 17.06
CA LEU A 97 18.27 8.33 18.44
C LEU A 97 17.14 8.47 19.48
N MET A 98 15.95 8.90 19.08
CA MET A 98 14.85 9.12 20.02
C MET A 98 14.26 7.80 20.53
N SER A 99 13.61 7.85 21.70
CA SER A 99 12.85 6.70 22.21
C SER A 99 11.69 6.35 21.29
N ILE A 100 11.26 5.09 21.33
CA ILE A 100 10.12 4.57 20.55
C ILE A 100 9.03 4.16 21.56
N PRO A 101 7.94 4.91 21.74
CA PRO A 101 7.59 6.19 21.10
C PRO A 101 8.37 7.40 21.67
N PRO A 102 8.43 8.52 20.92
CA PRO A 102 9.05 9.75 21.40
C PRO A 102 8.24 10.37 22.55
N LYS A 103 8.89 11.16 23.39
CA LYS A 103 8.23 11.92 24.47
C LYS A 103 7.35 13.03 23.86
N MET A 104 6.29 13.42 24.57
CA MET A 104 5.40 14.52 24.18
C MET A 104 6.14 15.84 23.96
N HIS A 105 7.17 16.10 24.76
CA HIS A 105 8.11 17.20 24.54
C HIS A 105 9.50 16.61 24.30
N SER A 106 9.86 16.55 23.01
CA SER A 106 11.24 16.41 22.55
C SER A 106 11.85 17.80 22.33
N PHE A 107 13.17 17.84 22.06
CA PHE A 107 13.93 19.07 21.74
C PHE A 107 13.21 20.01 20.77
#